data_AF-A0A973AT69-F1
#
_entry.id   AF-A0A973AT69-F1
#
_cell.length_a   1.000
_cell.length_b   1.000
_cell.length_c   1.000
_cell.angle_alpha   90.00
_cell.angle_beta   90.00
_cell.angle_gamma   90.00
#
_symmetry.space_group_name_H-M   'P 1'
#
loop_
_entity.id
_entity.type
_entity.pdbx_description
1 polymer ?
#
loop_
_entity_poly.entity_id
_entity_poly.type
_entity_poly.pdbx_seq_one_letter_code
_entity_poly.pdbx_strand_id
1 'polypeptide(L)'
;YFMAFTQEAIDQANLQAALVEVARSGPWVIYQVSNSELVVPLAVQPVIANSNVGDAKERWLEIGTSWFQHPEDWAAVPAADGPDSWQHVDVEVDLTRREGEPGASSRRVDIVLPTQDITVVVSEPVQVTNIVLEDSAISFSVDKIGQPILVRMSYFPNWKVSGAKGPYRIAPNMMVVVPTQKDIRLHYGFTKIDSFAYLLTALGIAIAIVRWRRRSDLRMSEALIN
;
A
#
# COMPACT_ATOMS: atom_id res chain seq x y z
N TYR A 1 -2.53 17.61 0.08
CA TYR A 1 -3.23 18.88 -0.09
C TYR A 1 -4.69 18.71 0.26
N PHE A 2 -5.31 19.75 0.80
CA PHE A 2 -6.74 19.87 1.03
C PHE A 2 -7.25 21.04 0.19
N MET A 3 -8.42 20.90 -0.44
CA MET A 3 -9.02 21.95 -1.25
C MET A 3 -10.41 22.28 -0.71
N ALA A 4 -10.61 23.55 -0.37
CA ALA A 4 -11.91 24.06 0.08
C ALA A 4 -12.46 25.06 -0.94
N PHE A 5 -13.78 25.10 -1.09
CA PHE A 5 -14.45 26.05 -1.98
C PHE A 5 -15.68 26.72 -1.35
N THR A 6 -16.26 26.13 -0.30
CA THR A 6 -17.34 26.79 0.46
C THR A 6 -16.74 27.69 1.53
N GLN A 7 -17.45 28.78 1.86
CA GLN A 7 -16.97 29.73 2.86
C GLN A 7 -16.81 29.04 4.22
N GLU A 8 -17.72 28.15 4.58
CA GLU A 8 -17.68 27.40 5.83
C GLU A 8 -16.45 26.49 5.90
N ALA A 9 -16.11 25.80 4.80
CA ALA A 9 -14.93 24.94 4.76
C ALA A 9 -13.63 25.74 4.80
N ILE A 10 -13.59 26.92 4.17
CA ILE A 10 -12.46 27.85 4.21
C ILE A 10 -12.27 28.39 5.63
N ASP A 11 -13.35 28.86 6.26
CA ASP A 11 -13.32 29.39 7.63
C ASP A 11 -12.86 28.32 8.62
N GLN A 12 -13.38 27.09 8.51
CA GLN A 12 -12.90 25.97 9.33
C GLN A 12 -11.44 25.61 9.06
N ALA A 13 -11.00 25.62 7.80
CA ALA A 13 -9.62 25.31 7.45
C ALA A 13 -8.64 26.34 8.02
N ASN A 14 -9.00 27.62 8.00
CA ASN A 14 -8.19 28.70 8.56
C ASN A 14 -8.02 28.64 10.08
N LEU A 15 -8.89 27.88 10.78
CA LEU A 15 -8.76 27.62 12.21
C LEU A 15 -7.80 26.46 12.51
N GLN A 16 -7.42 25.66 11.51
CA GLN A 16 -6.56 24.49 11.70
C GLN A 16 -5.09 24.86 11.47
N ALA A 17 -4.28 24.83 12.53
CA ALA A 17 -2.83 25.06 12.44
C ALA A 17 -2.13 24.09 11.47
N ALA A 18 -2.71 22.92 11.22
CA ALA A 18 -2.17 21.92 10.31
C ALA A 18 -2.39 22.25 8.81
N LEU A 19 -3.24 23.24 8.49
CA LEU A 19 -3.58 23.63 7.13
C LEU A 19 -2.98 24.99 6.79
N VAL A 20 -2.00 24.99 5.91
CA VAL A 20 -1.34 26.22 5.45
C VAL A 20 -1.82 26.51 4.04
N GLU A 21 -2.45 27.66 3.82
CA GLU A 21 -2.84 28.09 2.48
C GLU A 21 -1.59 28.27 1.60
N VAL A 22 -1.58 27.65 0.42
CA VAL A 22 -0.45 27.70 -0.53
C VAL A 22 -0.82 28.28 -1.89
N ALA A 23 -2.10 28.22 -2.28
CA ALA A 23 -2.56 28.75 -3.55
C ALA A 23 -4.08 28.97 -3.55
N ARG A 24 -4.54 29.81 -4.49
CA ARG A 24 -5.96 29.99 -4.83
C ARG A 24 -6.16 29.83 -6.33
N SER A 25 -7.25 29.17 -6.72
CA SER A 25 -7.63 28.99 -8.13
C SER A 25 -9.15 29.08 -8.28
N GLY A 26 -9.64 30.22 -8.80
CA GLY A 26 -11.06 30.50 -8.86
C GLY A 26 -11.71 30.43 -7.47
N PRO A 27 -12.77 29.62 -7.27
CA PRO A 27 -13.41 29.47 -5.96
C PRO A 27 -12.61 28.60 -4.97
N TRP A 28 -11.53 27.96 -5.41
CA TRP A 28 -10.78 27.00 -4.60
C TRP A 28 -9.64 27.66 -3.84
N VAL A 29 -9.55 27.35 -2.55
CA VAL A 29 -8.39 27.60 -1.70
C VAL A 29 -7.68 26.27 -1.46
N ILE A 30 -6.38 26.23 -1.77
CA ILE A 30 -5.54 25.04 -1.69
C ILE A 30 -4.67 25.16 -0.45
N TYR A 31 -4.81 24.20 0.46
CA TYR A 31 -4.03 24.10 1.68
C TYR A 31 -3.02 22.94 1.59
N GLN A 32 -1.78 23.22 1.95
CA GLN A 32 -0.82 22.19 2.31
C GLN A 32 -1.19 21.62 3.68
N VAL A 33 -1.22 20.29 3.78
CA VAL A 33 -1.52 19.57 5.01
C VAL A 33 -0.19 19.23 5.67
N SER A 34 -0.02 19.63 6.92
CA SER A 34 1.17 19.28 7.70
C SER A 34 1.23 17.76 7.96
N ASN A 35 2.44 17.20 8.06
CA ASN A 35 2.67 15.77 8.30
C ASN A 35 2.05 14.84 7.24
N SER A 36 1.88 15.32 6.00
CA SER A 36 1.32 14.56 4.89
C SER A 36 2.39 14.04 3.91
N GLU A 37 3.63 13.91 4.35
CA GLU A 37 4.73 13.41 3.54
C GLU A 37 4.48 11.96 3.13
N LEU A 38 4.77 11.67 1.86
CA LEU A 38 4.51 10.35 1.27
C LEU A 38 5.46 9.28 1.79
N VAL A 39 6.69 9.67 2.14
CA VAL A 39 7.74 8.79 2.63
C VAL A 39 8.26 9.38 3.93
N VAL A 40 8.15 8.61 5.02
CA VAL A 40 8.53 9.06 6.36
C VAL A 40 9.33 7.97 7.08
N PRO A 41 10.37 8.33 7.84
CA PRO A 41 11.02 7.37 8.72
C PRO A 41 10.07 6.96 9.86
N LEU A 42 10.09 5.70 10.26
CA LEU A 42 9.39 5.26 11.46
C LEU A 42 10.28 5.49 12.68
N ALA A 43 9.71 6.06 13.74
CA ALA A 43 10.41 6.29 15.01
C ALA A 43 10.49 5.03 15.89
N VAL A 44 9.60 4.07 15.64
CA VAL A 44 9.54 2.77 16.33
C VAL A 44 9.57 1.67 15.28
N GLN A 45 10.36 0.63 15.53
CA GLN A 45 10.44 -0.51 14.66
C GLN A 45 9.08 -1.23 14.58
N PRO A 46 8.61 -1.61 13.36
CA PRO A 46 7.40 -2.41 13.22
C PRO A 46 7.49 -3.76 13.94
N VAL A 47 6.32 -4.33 14.22
CA VAL A 47 6.18 -5.70 14.71
C VAL A 47 5.46 -6.56 13.68
N ILE A 48 5.84 -7.82 13.56
CA ILE A 48 5.18 -8.77 12.67
C ILE A 48 3.97 -9.34 13.41
N ALA A 49 2.77 -9.05 12.90
CA ALA A 49 1.51 -9.50 13.47
C ALA A 49 1.13 -10.87 12.92
N ASN A 50 1.33 -11.91 13.73
CA ASN A 50 0.95 -13.28 13.40
C ASN A 50 -0.51 -13.53 13.76
N SER A 51 -1.25 -14.18 12.85
CA SER A 51 -2.56 -14.74 13.15
C SER A 51 -2.65 -16.16 12.60
N ASN A 52 -3.11 -17.06 13.46
CA ASN A 52 -3.32 -18.48 13.11
C ASN A 52 -4.80 -18.82 12.88
N VAL A 53 -5.68 -17.81 12.86
CA VAL A 53 -7.14 -17.99 12.81
C VAL A 53 -7.75 -17.20 11.67
N GLY A 54 -8.63 -17.85 10.91
CA GLY A 54 -9.42 -17.22 9.84
C GLY A 54 -8.71 -17.14 8.49
N ASP A 55 -9.37 -16.48 7.53
CA ASP A 55 -8.78 -16.15 6.23
C ASP A 55 -7.72 -15.05 6.38
N ALA A 56 -6.54 -15.25 5.79
CA ALA A 56 -5.41 -14.34 5.95
C ALA A 56 -5.69 -12.92 5.41
N LYS A 57 -6.53 -12.80 4.36
CA LYS A 57 -6.89 -11.50 3.77
C LYS A 57 -7.89 -10.77 4.66
N GLU A 58 -8.91 -11.47 5.14
CA GLU A 58 -9.88 -10.91 6.11
C GLU A 58 -9.18 -10.49 7.40
N ARG A 59 -8.30 -11.32 7.94
CA ARG A 59 -7.55 -10.99 9.15
C ARG A 59 -6.66 -9.77 8.96
N TRP A 60 -6.01 -9.61 7.81
CA TRP A 60 -5.24 -8.40 7.56
C TRP A 60 -6.12 -7.15 7.49
N LEU A 61 -7.33 -7.25 6.94
CA LEU A 61 -8.30 -6.15 6.97
C LEU A 61 -8.61 -5.77 8.42
N GLU A 62 -8.89 -6.74 9.29
CA GLU A 62 -9.16 -6.52 10.71
C GLU A 62 -7.97 -5.86 11.42
N ILE A 63 -6.75 -6.40 11.27
CA ILE A 63 -5.52 -5.82 11.87
C ILE A 63 -5.30 -4.38 11.38
N GLY A 64 -5.37 -4.18 10.06
CA GLY A 64 -5.13 -2.89 9.44
C GLY A 64 -6.15 -1.84 9.87
N THR A 65 -7.44 -2.20 9.91
CA THR A 65 -8.51 -1.32 10.39
C THR A 65 -8.39 -1.06 11.88
N SER A 66 -8.04 -2.05 12.69
CA SER A 66 -7.85 -1.90 14.14
C SER A 66 -6.74 -0.90 14.44
N TRP A 67 -5.57 -1.05 13.82
CA TRP A 67 -4.48 -0.07 14.00
C TRP A 67 -4.85 1.33 13.51
N PHE A 68 -5.59 1.43 12.40
CA PHE A 68 -5.97 2.73 11.83
C PHE A 68 -7.01 3.47 12.67
N GLN A 69 -7.95 2.76 13.28
CA GLN A 69 -9.02 3.33 14.11
C GLN A 69 -8.61 3.48 15.58
N HIS A 70 -7.75 2.59 16.06
CA HIS A 70 -7.28 2.50 17.44
C HIS A 70 -5.74 2.37 17.50
N PRO A 71 -4.98 3.36 17.00
CA PRO A 71 -3.51 3.29 17.06
C PRO A 71 -2.98 3.23 18.50
N GLU A 72 -3.76 3.70 19.49
CA GLU A 72 -3.43 3.63 20.92
C GLU A 72 -3.30 2.20 21.46
N ASP A 73 -3.95 1.23 20.82
CA ASP A 73 -3.89 -0.18 21.20
C ASP A 73 -2.57 -0.85 20.75
N TRP A 74 -1.72 -0.13 19.98
CA TRP A 74 -0.53 -0.66 19.35
C TRP A 74 0.70 0.18 19.65
N ALA A 75 1.62 -0.34 20.46
CA ALA A 75 2.87 0.36 20.75
C ALA A 75 3.85 0.45 19.55
N ALA A 76 3.62 -0.37 18.52
CA ALA A 76 4.33 -0.34 17.25
C ALA A 76 3.38 -0.72 16.11
N VAL A 77 3.66 -0.20 14.91
CA VAL A 77 2.79 -0.45 13.74
C VAL A 77 2.91 -1.93 13.31
N PRO A 78 1.79 -2.65 13.14
CA PRO A 78 1.83 -4.03 12.69
C PRO A 78 2.15 -4.15 11.20
N ALA A 79 3.04 -5.09 10.89
CA ALA A 79 3.42 -5.52 9.56
C ALA A 79 2.99 -6.98 9.32
N ALA A 80 2.65 -7.33 8.08
CA ALA A 80 2.27 -8.70 7.71
C ALA A 80 3.50 -9.62 7.61
N ASP A 81 4.64 -9.03 7.27
CA ASP A 81 5.93 -9.64 7.09
C ASP A 81 7.04 -8.61 7.34
N GLY A 82 8.28 -9.07 7.39
CA GLY A 82 9.43 -8.21 7.69
C GLY A 82 10.73 -8.99 7.82
N PRO A 83 11.84 -8.31 8.13
CA PRO A 83 13.07 -8.95 8.56
C PRO A 83 12.85 -9.81 9.82
N ASP A 84 13.52 -10.96 9.90
CA ASP A 84 13.47 -11.88 11.05
C ASP A 84 13.91 -11.26 12.39
N SER A 85 14.58 -10.10 12.33
CA SER A 85 14.97 -9.32 13.51
C SER A 85 13.83 -8.50 14.12
N TRP A 86 12.69 -8.40 13.45
CA TRP A 86 11.53 -7.71 14.00
C TRP A 86 10.82 -8.58 15.04
N GLN A 87 10.26 -7.94 16.05
CA GLN A 87 9.50 -8.65 17.07
C GLN A 87 8.25 -9.25 16.40
N HIS A 88 8.02 -10.54 16.64
CA HIS A 88 6.78 -11.20 16.28
C HIS A 88 5.81 -11.15 17.46
N VAL A 89 4.55 -10.82 17.17
CA VAL A 89 3.46 -10.80 18.15
C VAL A 89 2.26 -11.55 17.59
N ASP A 90 1.61 -12.36 18.42
CA ASP A 90 0.36 -13.01 18.06
C ASP A 90 -0.81 -12.08 18.36
N VAL A 91 -1.82 -12.13 17.50
CA VAL A 91 -2.97 -11.22 17.59
C VAL A 91 -4.29 -11.98 17.65
N GLU A 92 -5.21 -11.47 18.45
CA GLU A 92 -6.53 -12.05 18.66
C GLU A 92 -7.63 -11.00 18.58
N VAL A 93 -8.84 -11.47 18.28
CA VAL A 93 -10.01 -10.58 18.28
C VAL A 93 -10.37 -10.24 19.72
N ASP A 94 -10.55 -8.96 19.98
CA ASP A 94 -11.15 -8.47 21.21
C ASP A 94 -12.67 -8.74 21.20
N LEU A 95 -13.06 -9.84 21.84
CA LEU A 95 -14.45 -10.26 21.95
C LEU A 95 -15.31 -9.26 22.75
N THR A 96 -14.71 -8.41 23.58
CA THR A 96 -15.44 -7.44 24.42
C THR A 96 -15.95 -6.25 23.62
N ARG A 97 -15.28 -5.92 22.50
CA ARG A 97 -15.65 -4.82 21.59
C ARG A 97 -16.30 -5.29 20.29
N ARG A 98 -16.64 -6.58 20.18
CA ARG A 98 -17.32 -7.10 19.00
C ARG A 98 -18.73 -6.56 18.90
N GLU A 99 -19.08 -6.04 17.72
CA GLU A 99 -20.43 -5.54 17.41
C GLU A 99 -21.03 -6.31 16.22
N GLY A 100 -22.12 -7.04 16.51
CA GLY A 100 -22.86 -7.84 15.54
C GLY A 100 -22.45 -9.31 15.49
N GLU A 101 -23.36 -10.14 14.97
CA GLU A 101 -23.20 -11.59 14.89
C GLU A 101 -22.53 -12.04 13.58
N PRO A 102 -21.78 -13.16 13.55
CA PRO A 102 -21.30 -13.78 12.32
C PRO A 102 -22.40 -13.95 11.26
N GLY A 103 -22.17 -13.37 10.08
CA GLY A 103 -23.11 -13.44 8.94
C GLY A 103 -24.18 -12.36 8.90
N ALA A 104 -24.29 -11.50 9.91
CA ALA A 104 -25.20 -10.35 9.88
C ALA A 104 -24.62 -9.19 9.04
N SER A 105 -25.47 -8.51 8.25
CA SER A 105 -25.06 -7.36 7.43
C SER A 105 -24.65 -6.13 8.25
N SER A 106 -25.10 -6.05 9.51
CA SER A 106 -24.74 -5.00 10.46
C SER A 106 -23.46 -5.30 11.24
N ARG A 107 -22.79 -6.43 10.98
CA ARG A 107 -21.56 -6.79 11.66
C ARG A 107 -20.46 -5.80 11.30
N ARG A 108 -19.81 -5.23 12.32
CA ARG A 108 -18.63 -4.39 12.16
C ARG A 108 -17.38 -5.25 12.05
N VAL A 109 -16.33 -4.69 11.45
CA VAL A 109 -15.01 -5.32 11.41
C VAL A 109 -14.54 -5.54 12.85
N ASP A 110 -14.11 -6.76 13.16
CA ASP A 110 -13.63 -7.12 14.50
C ASP A 110 -12.38 -6.30 14.84
N ILE A 111 -12.29 -5.86 16.09
CA ILE A 111 -11.08 -5.20 16.60
C ILE A 111 -10.09 -6.28 17.03
N VAL A 112 -8.85 -6.17 16.57
CA VAL A 112 -7.77 -7.11 16.80
C VAL A 112 -6.67 -6.45 17.63
N LEU A 113 -6.21 -7.16 18.65
CA LEU A 113 -5.20 -6.72 19.60
C LEU A 113 -4.00 -7.68 19.66
N PRO A 114 -2.80 -7.18 19.96
CA PRO A 114 -1.69 -8.01 20.41
C PRO A 114 -2.07 -8.78 21.67
N THR A 115 -1.74 -10.07 21.71
CA THR A 115 -1.90 -10.93 22.91
C THR A 115 -0.73 -10.81 23.88
N GLN A 116 0.39 -10.25 23.42
CA GLN A 116 1.60 -10.04 24.21
C GLN A 116 2.01 -8.56 24.18
N ASP A 117 2.70 -8.13 25.24
CA ASP A 117 3.26 -6.79 25.30
C ASP A 117 4.31 -6.58 24.20
N ILE A 118 4.18 -5.45 23.49
CA ILE A 118 5.15 -5.04 22.47
C ILE A 118 6.31 -4.33 23.18
N THR A 119 7.53 -4.84 22.98
CA THR A 119 8.73 -4.16 23.45
C THR A 119 9.11 -3.09 22.43
N VAL A 120 8.96 -1.82 22.80
CA VAL A 120 9.23 -0.70 21.90
C VAL A 120 10.74 -0.62 21.58
N VAL A 121 11.07 -0.85 20.31
CA VAL A 121 12.42 -0.65 19.77
C VAL A 121 12.44 0.69 19.03
N VAL A 122 13.10 1.68 19.63
CA VAL A 122 13.23 3.02 19.04
C VAL A 122 14.21 2.97 17.86
N SER A 123 13.76 3.44 16.71
CA SER A 123 14.59 3.58 15.51
C SER A 123 15.47 4.83 15.60
N GLU A 124 16.64 4.79 14.98
CA GLU A 124 17.46 5.98 14.90
C GLU A 124 16.80 7.04 14.02
N PRO A 125 16.92 8.34 14.35
CA PRO A 125 16.48 9.40 13.46
C PRO A 125 17.17 9.31 12.10
N VAL A 126 16.36 9.29 11.04
CA VAL A 126 16.77 9.24 9.63
C VAL A 126 16.14 10.42 8.91
N GLN A 127 16.90 11.05 8.02
CA GLN A 127 16.39 12.07 7.11
C GLN A 127 16.08 11.43 5.76
N VAL A 128 14.86 11.68 5.26
CA VAL A 128 14.43 11.28 3.93
C VAL A 128 14.43 12.53 3.04
N THR A 129 15.11 12.47 1.90
CA THR A 129 15.23 13.59 0.95
C THR A 129 14.96 13.13 -0.47
N ASN A 130 14.85 14.08 -1.41
CA ASN A 130 14.74 13.82 -2.85
C ASN A 130 13.58 12.87 -3.21
N ILE A 131 12.43 13.03 -2.57
CA ILE A 131 11.25 12.21 -2.86
C ILE A 131 10.73 12.58 -4.25
N VAL A 132 10.76 11.63 -5.17
CA VAL A 132 10.23 11.76 -6.53
C VAL A 132 9.16 10.71 -6.73
N LEU A 133 7.93 11.17 -6.98
CA LEU A 133 6.80 10.33 -7.35
C LEU A 133 6.63 10.38 -8.88
N GLU A 134 6.68 9.22 -9.51
CA GLU A 134 6.39 8.98 -10.92
C GLU A 134 5.05 8.22 -11.04
N ASP A 135 4.53 8.05 -12.25
CA ASP A 135 3.25 7.36 -12.49
C ASP A 135 3.21 5.91 -11.97
N SER A 136 4.36 5.24 -11.95
CA SER A 136 4.47 3.83 -11.56
C SER A 136 5.71 3.56 -10.70
N ALA A 137 6.30 4.61 -10.13
CA ALA A 137 7.46 4.47 -9.28
C ALA A 137 7.53 5.58 -8.24
N ILE A 138 8.22 5.31 -7.14
CA ILE A 138 8.61 6.31 -6.15
C ILE A 138 10.06 6.09 -5.80
N SER A 139 10.83 7.17 -5.74
CA SER A 139 12.23 7.13 -5.31
C SER A 139 12.50 8.19 -4.25
N PHE A 140 13.49 7.91 -3.40
CA PHE A 140 13.93 8.82 -2.35
C PHE A 140 15.33 8.42 -1.90
N SER A 141 16.01 9.34 -1.21
CA SER A 141 17.31 9.10 -0.59
C SER A 141 17.19 9.14 0.94
N VAL A 142 18.07 8.40 1.61
CA VAL A 142 18.22 8.39 3.07
C VAL A 142 19.66 8.71 3.48
N ASP A 143 19.83 9.36 4.62
CA ASP A 143 21.15 9.60 5.21
C ASP A 143 21.71 8.35 5.92
N LYS A 144 20.83 7.52 6.49
CA LYS A 144 21.15 6.27 7.19
C LYS A 144 20.39 5.07 6.64
N ILE A 145 21.08 3.93 6.60
CA ILE A 145 20.52 2.65 6.17
C ILE A 145 20.07 1.80 7.38
N GLY A 146 19.29 0.75 7.13
CA GLY A 146 18.87 -0.21 8.15
C GLY A 146 17.67 0.20 9.00
N GLN A 147 17.21 1.46 8.91
CA GLN A 147 16.05 1.95 9.64
C GLN A 147 14.76 1.80 8.80
N PRO A 148 13.61 1.47 9.41
CA PRO A 148 12.36 1.28 8.67
C PRO A 148 11.80 2.60 8.14
N ILE A 149 11.52 2.65 6.84
CA ILE A 149 10.92 3.80 6.17
C ILE A 149 9.52 3.44 5.69
N LEU A 150 8.51 4.16 6.19
CA LEU A 150 7.12 4.04 5.77
C LEU A 150 6.91 4.79 4.46
N VAL A 151 6.31 4.10 3.50
CA VAL A 151 5.79 4.66 2.26
C VAL A 151 4.27 4.61 2.35
N ARG A 152 3.63 5.78 2.46
CA ARG A 152 2.18 5.96 2.60
C ARG A 152 1.44 5.75 1.26
N MET A 153 1.77 4.65 0.57
CA MET A 153 1.10 4.19 -0.64
C MET A 153 0.61 2.77 -0.43
N SER A 154 -0.49 2.42 -1.09
CA SER A 154 -1.08 1.09 -0.97
C SER A 154 -0.10 -0.01 -1.42
N TYR A 155 0.09 -1.00 -0.56
CA TYR A 155 0.80 -2.22 -0.88
C TYR A 155 0.02 -3.06 -1.89
N PHE A 156 0.77 -3.61 -2.83
CA PHE A 156 0.39 -4.65 -3.76
C PHE A 156 1.60 -5.57 -3.98
N PRO A 157 1.40 -6.88 -4.21
CA PRO A 157 2.50 -7.83 -4.46
C PRO A 157 3.41 -7.48 -5.66
N ASN A 158 2.92 -6.59 -6.51
CA ASN A 158 3.50 -6.17 -7.78
C ASN A 158 4.64 -5.15 -7.57
N TRP A 159 4.69 -4.48 -6.41
CA TRP A 159 5.77 -3.57 -6.09
C TRP A 159 7.11 -4.30 -6.00
N LYS A 160 8.14 -3.67 -6.56
CA LYS A 160 9.53 -4.12 -6.51
C LYS A 160 10.40 -3.00 -5.97
N VAL A 161 11.33 -3.35 -5.10
CA VAL A 161 12.24 -2.39 -4.46
C VAL A 161 13.67 -2.69 -4.89
N SER A 162 14.42 -1.62 -5.19
CA SER A 162 15.89 -1.63 -5.27
C SER A 162 16.48 -0.71 -4.22
N GLY A 163 17.63 -1.08 -3.65
CA GLY A 163 18.29 -0.31 -2.59
C GLY A 163 17.71 -0.52 -1.18
N ALA A 164 16.77 -1.45 -1.02
CA ALA A 164 16.17 -1.80 0.27
C ALA A 164 15.67 -3.25 0.30
N LYS A 165 15.42 -3.77 1.50
CA LYS A 165 14.60 -4.97 1.71
C LYS A 165 13.11 -4.60 1.75
N GLY A 166 12.26 -5.51 1.28
CA GLY A 166 10.81 -5.31 1.15
C GLY A 166 10.35 -5.19 -0.31
N PRO A 167 9.22 -4.50 -0.58
CA PRO A 167 8.41 -3.76 0.38
C PRO A 167 7.55 -4.72 1.20
N TYR A 168 7.48 -4.49 2.50
CA TYR A 168 6.65 -5.27 3.41
C TYR A 168 5.30 -4.59 3.58
N ARG A 169 4.24 -5.38 3.74
CA ARG A 169 2.89 -4.84 3.93
C ARG A 169 2.75 -4.37 5.38
N ILE A 170 2.39 -3.12 5.59
CA ILE A 170 2.24 -2.52 6.92
C ILE A 170 0.87 -1.87 7.06
N ALA A 171 0.32 -1.81 8.28
CA ALA A 171 -1.04 -1.33 8.50
C ALA A 171 -1.26 0.14 8.04
N PRO A 172 -2.47 0.48 7.53
CA PRO A 172 -3.58 -0.42 7.26
C PRO A 172 -3.39 -1.26 5.98
N ASN A 173 -2.73 -0.70 4.98
CA ASN A 173 -2.34 -1.38 3.75
C ASN A 173 -1.21 -0.61 3.06
N MET A 174 -0.32 0.00 3.83
CA MET A 174 0.82 0.77 3.34
C MET A 174 2.03 -0.13 3.10
N MET A 175 3.16 0.46 2.72
CA MET A 175 4.42 -0.26 2.54
C MET A 175 5.48 0.23 3.52
N VAL A 176 6.32 -0.67 4.00
CA VAL A 176 7.56 -0.31 4.69
C VAL A 176 8.75 -0.95 3.99
N VAL A 177 9.86 -0.21 3.91
CA VAL A 177 11.13 -0.71 3.37
C VAL A 177 12.25 -0.50 4.38
N VAL A 178 13.26 -1.36 4.31
CA VAL A 178 14.47 -1.23 5.14
C VAL A 178 15.66 -0.98 4.21
N PRO A 179 16.16 0.26 4.10
CA PRO A 179 17.23 0.62 3.18
C PRO A 179 18.49 -0.21 3.40
N THR A 180 19.07 -0.70 2.32
CA THR A 180 20.41 -1.32 2.26
C THR A 180 21.40 -0.43 1.53
N GLN A 181 20.89 0.57 0.80
CA GLN A 181 21.62 1.62 0.10
C GLN A 181 20.99 2.98 0.41
N LYS A 182 21.70 4.07 0.10
CA LYS A 182 21.19 5.43 0.33
C LYS A 182 20.10 5.86 -0.63
N ASP A 183 20.08 5.31 -1.84
CA ASP A 183 19.08 5.62 -2.86
C ASP A 183 18.15 4.44 -3.03
N ILE A 184 16.85 4.69 -2.87
CA ILE A 184 15.80 3.68 -2.88
C ILE A 184 14.84 3.99 -4.01
N ARG A 185 14.45 2.95 -4.73
CA ARG A 185 13.40 3.04 -5.76
C ARG A 185 12.42 1.89 -5.61
N LEU A 186 11.15 2.23 -5.50
CA LEU A 186 10.03 1.32 -5.61
C LEU A 186 9.40 1.52 -6.97
N HIS A 187 9.13 0.45 -7.70
CA HIS A 187 8.40 0.53 -8.96
C HIS A 187 7.35 -0.59 -9.05
N TYR A 188 6.25 -0.27 -9.70
CA TYR A 188 5.15 -1.20 -9.94
C TYR A 188 5.46 -2.05 -11.17
N GLY A 189 5.57 -3.36 -10.98
CA GLY A 189 5.91 -4.31 -12.04
C GLY A 189 4.76 -5.25 -12.43
N PHE A 190 5.00 -6.06 -13.47
CA PHE A 190 4.11 -7.15 -13.84
C PHE A 190 4.23 -8.33 -12.87
N THR A 191 3.13 -9.04 -12.66
CA THR A 191 3.12 -10.34 -11.98
C THR A 191 3.46 -11.48 -12.95
N LYS A 192 3.78 -12.66 -12.41
CA LYS A 192 3.95 -13.89 -13.21
C LYS A 192 2.67 -14.26 -13.97
N ILE A 193 1.50 -13.97 -13.38
CA ILE A 193 0.19 -14.22 -13.98
C ILE A 193 -0.01 -13.28 -15.17
N ASP A 194 0.36 -12.00 -15.04
CA ASP A 194 0.29 -11.04 -16.15
C ASP A 194 1.15 -11.50 -17.33
N SER A 195 2.38 -11.92 -17.05
CA SER A 195 3.28 -12.45 -18.10
C SER A 195 2.69 -13.68 -18.81
N PHE A 196 2.08 -14.61 -18.06
CA PHE A 196 1.42 -15.78 -18.62
C PHE A 196 0.19 -15.43 -19.45
N ALA A 197 -0.63 -14.49 -18.98
CA ALA A 197 -1.79 -13.99 -19.70
C ALA A 197 -1.38 -13.34 -21.03
N TYR A 198 -0.34 -12.50 -21.03
CA TYR A 198 0.19 -11.90 -22.27
C TYR A 198 0.69 -12.95 -23.26
N LEU A 199 1.33 -14.03 -22.79
CA LEU A 199 1.75 -15.14 -23.65
C LEU A 199 0.53 -15.83 -24.30
N LEU A 200 -0.51 -16.12 -23.52
CA LEU A 200 -1.75 -16.71 -24.05
C LEU A 200 -2.46 -15.78 -25.03
N THR A 201 -2.47 -14.48 -24.77
CA THR A 201 -3.01 -13.47 -25.70
C THR A 201 -2.23 -13.47 -27.02
N ALA A 202 -0.91 -13.47 -26.97
CA ALA A 202 -0.06 -13.53 -28.17
C ALA A 202 -0.32 -14.81 -28.98
N LEU A 203 -0.45 -15.96 -28.30
CA LEU A 203 -0.79 -17.23 -28.93
C LEU A 203 -2.18 -17.20 -29.58
N GLY A 204 -3.18 -16.63 -28.90
CA GLY A 204 -4.53 -16.46 -29.43
C GLY A 204 -4.56 -15.60 -30.70
N ILE A 205 -3.84 -14.47 -30.69
CA ILE A 205 -3.68 -13.58 -31.85
C ILE A 205 -3.01 -14.34 -33.01
N ALA A 206 -1.93 -15.08 -32.75
CA ALA A 206 -1.24 -15.87 -33.76
C ALA A 206 -2.17 -16.91 -34.41
N ILE A 207 -2.95 -17.64 -33.60
CA ILE A 207 -3.94 -18.60 -34.09
C ILE A 207 -5.01 -17.92 -34.94
N ALA A 208 -5.51 -16.76 -34.51
CA ALA A 208 -6.50 -15.98 -35.25
C ALA A 208 -5.95 -15.55 -36.63
N ILE A 209 -4.72 -15.05 -36.68
CA ILE A 209 -4.04 -14.66 -37.94
C ILE A 209 -3.86 -15.87 -38.86
N VAL A 210 -3.39 -17.02 -38.35
CA VAL A 210 -3.21 -18.24 -39.14
C VAL A 210 -4.55 -18.73 -39.71
N ARG A 211 -5.62 -18.71 -38.91
CA ARG A 211 -6.97 -19.10 -39.36
C ARG A 211 -7.53 -18.12 -40.40
N TRP A 212 -7.30 -16.81 -40.21
CA TRP A 212 -7.73 -15.80 -41.15
C TRP A 212 -7.04 -15.96 -42.51
N ARG A 213 -5.71 -16.14 -42.52
CA ARG A 213 -4.93 -16.39 -43.75
C ARG A 213 -5.38 -17.66 -44.48
N ARG A 214 -5.57 -18.77 -43.76
CA ARG A 214 -6.09 -20.00 -44.38
C ARG A 214 -7.48 -19.84 -45.00
N ARG A 215 -8.36 -19.03 -44.38
CA ARG A 215 -9.70 -18.75 -44.94
C ARG A 215 -9.65 -17.81 -46.15
N SER A 216 -8.75 -16.84 -46.17
CA SER A 216 -8.57 -15.97 -47.34
C SER A 216 -8.03 -16.74 -48.55
N ASP A 217 -7.08 -17.66 -48.33
CA ASP A 217 -6.51 -18.46 -49.41
C ASP A 217 -7.57 -19.37 -50.06
N LEU A 218 -8.43 -19.99 -49.26
CA LEU A 218 -9.55 -20.80 -49.75
C LEU A 218 -10.57 -19.98 -50.57
N ARG A 219 -10.93 -18.78 -50.10
CA ARG A 219 -11.85 -17.89 -50.82
C ARG A 219 -11.28 -17.40 -52.16
N MET A 220 -9.98 -17.16 -52.24
CA MET A 220 -9.32 -16.79 -53.49
C MET A 220 -9.28 -17.95 -54.49
N SER A 221 -9.06 -19.18 -54.02
CA SER A 221 -9.11 -20.34 -54.91
C SER A 221 -10.50 -20.61 -55.49
N GLU A 222 -11.58 -20.43 -54.72
CA GLU A 222 -12.95 -20.58 -55.22
C GLU A 222 -13.32 -19.50 -56.26
N ALA A 223 -12.82 -18.26 -56.10
CA ALA A 223 -13.08 -17.16 -57.01
C ALA A 223 -12.31 -17.25 -58.35
N LEU A 224 -11.26 -18.07 -58.44
CA LEU A 224 -10.50 -18.31 -59.68
C LEU A 224 -11.04 -19.50 -60.50
N ILE A 225 -11.95 -20.29 -59.93
CA ILE A 225 -12.53 -21.50 -60.55
C ILE A 225 -13.92 -21.22 -61.17
N ASN A 226 -14.54 -20.08 -60.83
CA ASN A 226 -15.77 -19.57 -61.47
C ASN A 226 -15.45 -18.41 -62.42
#